data_AF-A0A0S1Y0V5-F1
#
_entry.id   AF-A0A0S1Y0V5-F1
#
_cell.length_a   1.000
_cell.length_b   1.000
_cell.length_c   1.000
_cell.angle_alpha   90.00
_cell.angle_beta   90.00
_cell.angle_gamma   90.00
#
_symmetry.space_group_name_H-M   'P 1'
#
loop_
_entity.id
_entity.type
_entity.pdbx_description
1 polymer ?
#
loop_
_entity_poly.entity_id
_entity_poly.type
_entity_poly.pdbx_seq_one_letter_code
_entity_poly.pdbx_strand_id
1 'polypeptide(L)'
;MQAASLPATAGWHWARDGFRLFMRQPLPLFAWALFISLMVLFATYTPPVGPLFFVALMPVVTLVTLSACKHIEADRTMLPSMWLKPLLKPGVFKKLMIMGLSYAVLCLLAGLLAFMPFASALTDGIRAASVTQDLTPFLMAVRGPLLVFATLYVIIAAMFWHAPVLVAWHGVRLGQSLFFSGIACWRNKWAFLVYGLTWVAAFLAISYCSDLLVALGLPKQMVGILQIPVNIVAGGVLYSSFYPAYTSVFNINNASLQFDDGERTEA
;
A
#
# COMPACT_ATOMS: atom_id res chain seq x y z
N MET A 1 21.64 6.51 2.68
CA MET A 1 20.57 7.33 3.28
C MET A 1 20.30 6.83 4.68
N GLN A 2 20.14 7.74 5.64
CA GLN A 2 19.88 7.37 7.03
C GLN A 2 18.40 7.58 7.34
N ALA A 3 17.72 6.53 7.81
CA ALA A 3 16.34 6.64 8.27
C ALA A 3 16.31 7.20 9.70
N ALA A 4 15.44 8.18 9.93
CA ALA A 4 15.14 8.72 11.24
C ALA A 4 14.51 7.63 12.14
N SER A 5 14.59 7.83 13.45
CA SER A 5 13.86 7.04 14.43
C SER A 5 12.76 7.92 15.02
N LEU A 6 11.52 7.63 14.67
CA LEU A 6 10.37 8.46 15.01
C LEU A 6 9.61 7.89 16.22
N PRO A 7 8.94 8.74 17.02
CA PRO A 7 8.05 8.28 18.08
C PRO A 7 6.83 7.53 17.49
N ALA A 8 6.18 6.69 18.29
CA ALA A 8 5.01 5.94 17.86
C ALA A 8 3.85 6.85 17.38
N THR A 9 3.75 8.06 17.94
CA THR A 9 2.76 9.08 17.54
C THR A 9 2.89 9.54 16.09
N ALA A 10 4.06 9.33 15.45
CA ALA A 10 4.23 9.65 14.03
C ALA A 10 3.24 8.87 13.15
N GLY A 11 2.86 7.65 13.53
CA GLY A 11 1.89 6.85 12.77
C GLY A 11 0.53 7.53 12.63
N TRP A 12 0.03 8.12 13.72
CA TRP A 12 -1.20 8.93 13.69
C TRP A 12 -1.04 10.19 12.84
N HIS A 13 0.10 10.88 12.99
CA HIS A 13 0.38 12.09 12.21
C HIS A 13 0.41 11.82 10.71
N TRP A 14 0.95 10.68 10.25
CA TRP A 14 0.93 10.33 8.82
C TRP A 14 -0.49 10.24 8.26
N ALA A 15 -1.41 9.59 8.97
CA ALA A 15 -2.81 9.50 8.56
C ALA A 15 -3.49 10.89 8.53
N ARG A 16 -3.29 11.70 9.57
CA ARG A 16 -3.81 13.08 9.65
C ARG A 16 -3.27 13.96 8.51
N ASP A 17 -1.97 13.90 8.26
CA ASP A 17 -1.31 14.73 7.25
C ASP A 17 -1.68 14.25 5.83
N GLY A 18 -1.90 12.94 5.65
CA GLY A 18 -2.50 12.38 4.43
C GLY A 18 -3.92 12.88 4.18
N PHE A 19 -4.75 13.02 5.23
CA PHE A 19 -6.08 13.63 5.11
C PHE A 19 -5.99 15.10 4.70
N ARG A 20 -5.09 15.87 5.31
CA ARG A 20 -4.84 17.26 4.92
C ARG A 20 -4.42 17.37 3.46
N LEU A 21 -3.53 16.49 3.00
CA LEU A 21 -3.06 16.46 1.63
C LEU A 21 -4.17 16.08 0.65
N PHE A 22 -5.01 15.12 1.02
CA PHE A 22 -6.21 14.76 0.26
C PHE A 22 -7.14 15.94 0.07
N MET A 23 -7.39 16.70 1.13
CA MET A 23 -8.29 17.86 1.10
C MET A 23 -7.75 19.05 0.29
N ARG A 24 -6.45 19.09 -0.04
CA ARG A 24 -5.93 20.11 -0.96
C ARG A 24 -6.43 19.92 -2.39
N GLN A 25 -6.50 18.68 -2.87
CA GLN A 25 -6.99 18.34 -4.21
C GLN A 25 -7.75 17.00 -4.18
N PRO A 26 -9.00 17.00 -3.68
CA PRO A 26 -9.76 15.77 -3.46
C PRO A 26 -10.13 15.06 -4.75
N LEU A 27 -10.44 15.80 -5.82
CA LEU A 27 -10.90 15.20 -7.08
C LEU A 27 -9.81 14.36 -7.78
N PRO A 28 -8.57 14.85 -8.01
CA PRO A 28 -7.50 14.01 -8.56
C PRO A 28 -7.17 12.78 -7.71
N LEU A 29 -7.13 12.94 -6.38
CA LEU A 29 -6.78 11.84 -5.47
C LEU A 29 -7.91 10.82 -5.33
N PHE A 30 -9.17 11.26 -5.37
CA PHE A 30 -10.33 10.37 -5.48
C PHE A 30 -10.30 9.58 -6.79
N ALA A 31 -10.05 10.24 -7.93
CA ALA A 31 -9.97 9.56 -9.23
C ALA A 31 -8.86 8.51 -9.26
N TRP A 32 -7.71 8.81 -8.63
CA TRP A 32 -6.62 7.86 -8.47
C TRP A 32 -6.96 6.68 -7.55
N ALA A 33 -7.60 6.96 -6.41
CA ALA A 33 -8.08 5.91 -5.51
C ALA A 33 -9.14 5.02 -6.17
N LEU A 34 -10.03 5.59 -6.98
CA LEU A 34 -10.98 4.86 -7.81
C LEU A 34 -10.25 3.99 -8.83
N PHE A 35 -9.25 4.52 -9.54
CA PHE A 35 -8.43 3.74 -10.47
C PHE A 35 -7.78 2.54 -9.78
N ILE A 36 -7.14 2.73 -8.63
CA ILE A 36 -6.56 1.62 -7.85
C ILE A 36 -7.65 0.63 -7.41
N SER A 37 -8.82 1.11 -6.98
CA SER A 37 -9.94 0.25 -6.59
C SER A 37 -10.43 -0.62 -7.75
N LEU A 38 -10.47 -0.07 -8.97
CA LEU A 38 -10.78 -0.84 -10.18
C LEU A 38 -9.69 -1.87 -10.50
N MET A 39 -8.41 -1.56 -10.26
CA MET A 39 -7.33 -2.54 -10.40
C MET A 39 -7.44 -3.68 -9.37
N VAL A 40 -7.80 -3.36 -8.12
CA VAL A 40 -8.08 -4.36 -7.09
C VAL A 40 -9.26 -5.23 -7.51
N LEU A 41 -10.33 -4.63 -8.01
CA LEU A 41 -11.51 -5.34 -8.49
C LEU A 41 -11.16 -6.30 -9.63
N PHE A 42 -10.39 -5.82 -10.61
CA PHE A 42 -9.86 -6.65 -11.70
C PHE A 42 -9.04 -7.83 -11.14
N ALA A 43 -8.17 -7.57 -10.16
CA ALA A 43 -7.36 -8.59 -9.52
C ALA A 43 -8.22 -9.65 -8.81
N THR A 44 -9.30 -9.24 -8.15
CA THR A 44 -10.22 -10.14 -7.45
C THR A 44 -10.98 -11.08 -8.40
N TYR A 45 -11.31 -10.62 -9.62
CA TYR A 45 -12.07 -11.43 -10.59
C TYR A 45 -11.22 -12.21 -11.61
N THR A 46 -9.92 -11.98 -11.66
CA THR A 46 -8.99 -12.71 -12.54
C THR A 46 -7.94 -13.60 -11.85
N PRO A 47 -8.18 -14.22 -10.66
CA PRO A 47 -7.27 -15.22 -10.12
C PRO A 47 -6.97 -16.38 -11.10
N PRO A 48 -5.71 -16.88 -11.13
CA PRO A 48 -4.58 -16.46 -10.30
C PRO A 48 -3.77 -15.28 -10.85
N VAL A 49 -4.03 -14.84 -12.09
CA VAL A 49 -3.19 -13.85 -12.81
C VAL A 49 -3.36 -12.44 -12.23
N GLY A 50 -4.59 -12.04 -11.94
CA GLY A 50 -4.95 -10.72 -11.44
C GLY A 50 -4.19 -10.26 -10.20
N PRO A 51 -4.18 -11.04 -9.10
CA PRO A 51 -3.46 -10.68 -7.89
C PRO A 51 -1.95 -10.54 -8.10
N LEU A 52 -1.35 -11.43 -8.89
CA LEU A 52 0.08 -11.38 -9.20
C LEU A 52 0.44 -10.14 -10.03
N PHE A 53 -0.39 -9.81 -11.01
CA PHE A 53 -0.23 -8.61 -11.81
C PHE A 53 -0.33 -7.35 -10.95
N PHE A 54 -1.32 -7.27 -10.05
CA PHE A 54 -1.50 -6.13 -9.15
C PHE A 54 -0.33 -5.96 -8.18
N VAL A 55 0.15 -7.05 -7.58
CA VAL A 55 1.34 -7.03 -6.72
C VAL A 55 2.58 -6.57 -7.49
N ALA A 56 2.75 -7.02 -8.74
CA ALA A 56 3.86 -6.58 -9.59
C ALA A 56 3.76 -5.09 -9.97
N LEU A 57 2.57 -4.50 -10.00
CA LEU A 57 2.38 -3.08 -10.26
C LEU A 57 2.50 -2.19 -9.01
N MET A 58 2.51 -2.76 -7.82
CA MET A 58 2.58 -1.98 -6.57
C MET A 58 3.71 -0.95 -6.54
N PRO A 59 4.96 -1.26 -6.96
CA PRO A 59 6.01 -0.26 -7.01
C PRO A 59 5.71 0.95 -7.90
N VAL A 60 5.03 0.72 -9.02
CA VAL A 60 4.59 1.77 -9.95
C VAL A 60 3.51 2.62 -9.28
N VAL A 61 2.50 1.97 -8.68
CA VAL A 61 1.43 2.64 -7.94
C VAL A 61 1.99 3.51 -6.82
N THR A 62 2.93 2.99 -6.04
CA THR A 62 3.60 3.73 -4.96
C THR A 62 4.33 4.95 -5.50
N LEU A 63 5.16 4.80 -6.55
CA LEU A 63 5.89 5.94 -7.10
C LEU A 63 4.94 7.03 -7.61
N VAL A 64 3.94 6.65 -8.41
CA VAL A 64 2.98 7.60 -8.99
C VAL A 64 2.21 8.33 -7.90
N THR A 65 1.73 7.60 -6.88
CA THR A 65 1.05 8.17 -5.71
C THR A 65 1.91 9.21 -5.01
N LEU A 66 3.16 8.86 -4.68
CA LEU A 66 4.05 9.76 -3.94
C LEU A 66 4.48 10.96 -4.78
N SER A 67 4.67 10.79 -6.08
CA SER A 67 4.97 11.90 -6.98
C SER A 67 3.79 12.87 -7.13
N ALA A 68 2.55 12.36 -7.20
CA ALA A 68 1.35 13.20 -7.18
C ALA A 68 1.22 13.96 -5.85
N CYS A 69 1.41 13.27 -4.73
CA CYS A 69 1.39 13.86 -3.39
C CYS A 69 2.45 14.95 -3.22
N LYS A 70 3.69 14.72 -3.67
CA LYS A 70 4.77 15.73 -3.69
C LYS A 70 4.37 16.98 -4.49
N HIS A 71 3.73 16.80 -5.64
CA HIS A 71 3.29 17.90 -6.50
C HIS A 71 2.16 18.72 -5.84
N ILE A 72 1.20 18.04 -5.21
CA ILE A 72 0.09 18.67 -4.47
C ILE A 72 0.59 19.36 -3.18
N GLU A 73 1.60 18.79 -2.50
CA GLU A 73 2.22 19.42 -1.34
C GLU A 73 2.91 20.75 -1.72
N ALA A 74 3.49 20.81 -2.92
CA ALA A 74 4.08 22.04 -3.47
C ALA A 74 3.04 23.05 -3.99
N ASP A 75 1.77 22.92 -3.60
CA ASP A 75 0.64 23.79 -3.98
C ASP A 75 0.42 23.90 -5.51
N ARG A 76 0.81 22.86 -6.25
CA ARG A 76 0.63 22.79 -7.72
C ARG A 76 -0.56 21.93 -8.09
N THR A 77 -1.36 22.37 -9.07
CA THR A 77 -2.53 21.63 -9.55
C THR A 77 -2.11 20.35 -10.29
N MET A 78 -2.73 19.22 -9.94
CA MET A 78 -2.45 17.92 -10.55
C MET A 78 -3.28 17.74 -11.83
N LEU A 79 -2.61 17.78 -12.99
CA LEU A 79 -3.26 17.57 -14.29
C LEU A 79 -3.22 16.08 -14.70
N PRO A 80 -4.21 15.59 -15.48
CA PRO A 80 -4.23 14.22 -15.98
C PRO A 80 -2.94 13.77 -16.69
N SER A 81 -2.31 14.66 -17.46
CA SER A 81 -1.06 14.39 -18.18
C SER A 81 0.16 14.23 -17.26
N MET A 82 0.07 14.57 -15.98
CA MET A 82 1.18 14.52 -15.03
C MET A 82 1.33 13.16 -14.34
N TRP A 83 0.28 12.35 -14.27
CA TRP A 83 0.26 11.09 -13.50
C TRP A 83 1.33 10.09 -13.95
N LEU A 84 1.57 9.97 -15.26
CA LEU A 84 2.54 9.02 -15.81
C LEU A 84 3.95 9.60 -15.97
N LYS A 85 4.14 10.93 -15.81
CA LYS A 85 5.45 11.58 -15.96
C LYS A 85 6.56 10.97 -15.10
N PRO A 86 6.33 10.55 -13.83
CA PRO A 86 7.38 9.93 -13.02
C PRO A 86 7.96 8.65 -13.64
N LEU A 87 7.19 7.95 -14.47
CA LEU A 87 7.58 6.69 -15.10
C LEU A 87 8.39 6.90 -16.39
N LEU A 88 8.27 8.07 -17.01
CA LEU A 88 8.96 8.41 -18.27
C LEU A 88 10.46 8.68 -18.07
N LYS A 89 10.93 8.82 -16.82
CA LYS A 89 12.36 8.96 -16.53
C LYS A 89 13.13 7.73 -17.05
N PRO A 90 14.24 7.92 -17.79
CA PRO A 90 14.97 6.81 -18.41
C PRO A 90 15.31 5.67 -17.42
N GLY A 91 14.86 4.46 -17.74
CA GLY A 91 15.13 3.25 -16.96
C GLY A 91 14.34 3.11 -15.65
N VAL A 92 13.58 4.11 -15.19
CA VAL A 92 12.81 4.01 -13.94
C VAL A 92 11.71 2.96 -14.06
N PHE A 93 10.88 3.02 -15.10
CA PHE A 93 9.82 2.04 -15.31
C PHE A 93 10.35 0.60 -15.34
N LYS A 94 11.43 0.34 -16.08
CA LYS A 94 12.08 -0.98 -16.13
C LYS A 94 12.52 -1.46 -14.74
N LYS A 95 13.17 -0.60 -13.95
CA LYS A 95 13.62 -0.94 -12.60
C LYS A 95 12.43 -1.25 -11.67
N LEU A 96 11.35 -0.48 -11.75
CA LEU A 96 10.14 -0.71 -10.96
C LEU A 96 9.43 -2.00 -11.35
N MET A 97 9.37 -2.34 -12.64
CA MET A 97 8.78 -3.61 -13.11
C MET A 97 9.61 -4.81 -12.64
N ILE A 98 10.94 -4.73 -12.71
CA ILE A 98 11.82 -5.78 -12.15
C ILE A 98 11.58 -5.94 -10.65
N MET A 99 11.45 -4.82 -9.92
CA MET A 99 11.18 -4.85 -8.49
C MET A 99 9.77 -5.38 -8.18
N GLY A 100 8.78 -5.06 -9.00
CA GLY A 100 7.44 -5.59 -8.86
C GLY A 100 7.38 -7.09 -9.08
N LEU A 101 8.07 -7.57 -10.12
CA LEU A 101 8.18 -9.00 -10.38
C LEU A 101 8.92 -9.72 -9.24
N SER A 102 10.00 -9.15 -8.71
CA SER A 102 10.68 -9.74 -7.57
C SER A 102 9.82 -9.74 -6.31
N TYR A 103 8.99 -8.71 -6.09
CA TYR A 103 8.01 -8.69 -5.01
C TYR A 103 6.99 -9.82 -5.15
N ALA A 104 6.40 -9.99 -6.34
CA ALA A 104 5.45 -11.06 -6.61
C ALA A 104 6.06 -12.45 -6.43
N VAL A 105 7.29 -12.67 -6.91
CA VAL A 105 8.02 -13.94 -6.73
C VAL A 105 8.28 -14.22 -5.26
N LEU A 106 8.71 -13.22 -4.48
CA LEU A 106 8.94 -13.40 -3.04
C LEU A 106 7.63 -13.71 -2.28
N CYS A 107 6.52 -13.07 -2.65
CA CYS A 107 5.21 -13.40 -2.07
C CYS A 107 4.79 -14.84 -2.41
N LEU A 108 5.00 -15.30 -3.64
CA LEU A 108 4.74 -16.68 -4.04
C LEU A 108 5.60 -17.68 -3.29
N LEU A 109 6.90 -17.41 -3.17
CA LEU A 109 7.83 -18.24 -2.40
C LEU A 109 7.46 -18.27 -0.92
N ALA A 110 7.08 -17.14 -0.33
CA ALA A 110 6.59 -17.07 1.04
C ALA A 110 5.31 -17.90 1.23
N GLY A 111 4.37 -17.83 0.27
CA GLY A 111 3.17 -18.68 0.26
C GLY A 111 3.54 -20.17 0.20
N LEU A 112 4.43 -20.55 -0.72
CA LEU A 112 4.87 -21.92 -0.84
C LEU A 112 5.53 -22.43 0.45
N LEU A 113 6.46 -21.67 1.03
CA LEU A 113 7.15 -22.03 2.27
C LEU A 113 6.20 -22.09 3.48
N ALA A 114 5.20 -21.21 3.53
CA ALA A 114 4.25 -21.17 4.64
C ALA A 114 3.23 -22.32 4.59
N PHE A 115 2.79 -22.73 3.40
CA PHE A 115 1.71 -23.70 3.24
C PHE A 115 2.22 -25.14 2.99
N MET A 116 3.40 -25.32 2.37
CA MET A 116 3.94 -26.66 2.06
C MET A 116 4.08 -27.57 3.30
N PRO A 117 4.59 -27.11 4.46
CA PRO A 117 4.73 -27.97 5.64
C PRO A 117 3.40 -28.47 6.22
N PHE A 118 2.29 -27.82 5.86
CA PHE A 118 0.96 -28.10 6.37
C PHE A 118 0.03 -28.73 5.32
N ALA A 119 0.57 -29.11 4.15
CA ALA A 119 -0.23 -29.58 3.02
C ALA A 119 -1.12 -30.80 3.35
N SER A 120 -0.62 -31.74 4.16
CA SER A 120 -1.40 -32.89 4.64
C SER A 120 -2.57 -32.46 5.53
N ALA A 121 -2.30 -31.66 6.57
CA ALA A 121 -3.31 -31.15 7.48
C ALA A 121 -4.38 -30.31 6.77
N LEU A 122 -3.99 -29.53 5.75
CA LEU A 122 -4.93 -28.77 4.92
C LEU A 122 -5.82 -29.70 4.09
N THR A 123 -5.24 -30.74 3.49
CA THR A 123 -6.00 -31.72 2.69
C THR A 123 -7.00 -32.49 3.57
N ASP A 124 -6.56 -32.91 4.75
CA ASP A 124 -7.42 -33.59 5.73
C ASP A 124 -8.54 -32.65 6.24
N GLY A 125 -8.21 -31.38 6.49
CA GLY A 125 -9.19 -30.36 6.87
C GLY A 125 -10.25 -30.10 5.80
N ILE A 126 -9.86 -30.03 4.52
CA ILE A 126 -10.81 -29.89 3.39
C ILE A 126 -11.71 -31.13 3.28
N ARG A 127 -11.11 -32.33 3.40
CA ARG A 127 -11.86 -33.59 3.35
C ARG A 127 -12.88 -33.67 4.49
N ALA A 128 -12.44 -33.39 5.72
CA ALA A 128 -13.31 -33.37 6.89
C ALA A 128 -14.46 -32.37 6.68
N ALA A 129 -14.17 -31.14 6.25
CA ALA A 129 -15.18 -30.12 6.03
C ALA A 129 -16.21 -30.49 4.94
N SER A 130 -15.76 -31.19 3.91
CA SER A 130 -16.66 -31.67 2.85
C SER A 130 -17.62 -32.75 3.35
N VAL A 131 -17.14 -33.64 4.24
CA VAL A 131 -17.94 -34.73 4.81
C VAL A 131 -18.89 -34.23 5.89
N THR A 132 -18.42 -33.37 6.79
CA THR A 132 -19.21 -32.90 7.94
C THR A 132 -20.06 -31.68 7.64
N GLN A 133 -19.87 -31.05 6.48
CA GLN A 133 -20.42 -29.72 6.15
C GLN A 133 -20.06 -28.65 7.19
N ASP A 134 -18.97 -28.86 7.94
CA ASP A 134 -18.45 -27.96 8.95
C ASP A 134 -17.04 -27.51 8.56
N LEU A 135 -16.84 -26.20 8.36
CA LEU A 135 -15.55 -25.62 7.98
C LEU A 135 -14.56 -25.52 9.14
N THR A 136 -14.97 -25.77 10.38
CA THR A 136 -14.12 -25.66 11.57
C THR A 136 -12.79 -26.42 11.47
N PRO A 137 -12.75 -27.69 11.01
CA PRO A 137 -11.50 -28.43 10.85
C PRO A 137 -10.55 -27.77 9.85
N PHE A 138 -11.07 -27.24 8.74
CA PHE A 138 -10.29 -26.50 7.75
C PHE A 138 -9.74 -25.18 8.32
N LEU A 139 -10.56 -24.42 9.04
CA LEU A 139 -10.15 -23.15 9.66
C LEU A 139 -9.05 -23.35 10.70
N MET A 140 -9.10 -24.45 11.45
CA MET A 140 -8.02 -24.82 12.38
C MET A 140 -6.73 -25.19 11.61
N ALA A 141 -6.83 -25.98 10.55
CA ALA A 141 -5.68 -26.41 9.75
C ALA A 141 -4.98 -25.24 9.03
N VAL A 142 -5.73 -24.25 8.55
CA VAL A 142 -5.19 -23.10 7.79
C VAL A 142 -4.56 -22.02 8.68
N ARG A 143 -4.87 -22.01 9.98
CA ARG A 143 -4.37 -20.98 10.92
C ARG A 143 -2.84 -20.93 11.01
N GLY A 144 -2.19 -22.08 11.14
CA GLY A 144 -0.73 -22.19 11.21
C GLY A 144 -0.03 -21.59 9.97
N PRO A 145 -0.36 -22.10 8.77
CA PRO A 145 0.13 -21.54 7.50
C PRO A 145 -0.09 -20.04 7.35
N LEU A 146 -1.29 -19.54 7.69
CA LEU A 146 -1.60 -18.12 7.57
C LEU A 146 -0.74 -17.26 8.47
N LEU A 147 -0.45 -17.69 9.70
CA LEU A 147 0.43 -16.95 10.61
C LEU A 147 1.87 -16.90 10.09
N VAL A 148 2.38 -18.01 9.56
CA VAL A 148 3.72 -18.06 8.94
C VAL A 148 3.76 -17.15 7.72
N PHE A 149 2.76 -17.25 6.84
CA PHE A 149 2.66 -16.42 5.65
C PHE A 149 2.56 -14.93 6.00
N ALA A 150 1.71 -14.56 6.95
CA ALA A 150 1.54 -13.18 7.40
C ALA A 150 2.86 -12.60 7.95
N THR A 151 3.60 -13.39 8.72
CA THR A 151 4.91 -12.98 9.26
C THR A 151 5.92 -12.73 8.14
N LEU A 152 6.05 -13.66 7.20
CA LEU A 152 6.93 -13.50 6.04
C LEU A 152 6.49 -12.30 5.17
N TYR A 153 5.19 -12.14 4.96
CA TYR A 153 4.64 -11.06 4.16
C TYR A 153 4.93 -9.69 4.78
N VAL A 154 4.83 -9.53 6.11
CA VAL A 154 5.20 -8.27 6.79
C VAL A 154 6.68 -7.93 6.57
N ILE A 155 7.57 -8.92 6.63
CA ILE A 155 9.00 -8.72 6.37
C ILE A 155 9.23 -8.29 4.92
N ILE A 156 8.61 -8.98 3.97
CA ILE A 156 8.72 -8.63 2.55
C ILE A 156 8.13 -7.22 2.32
N ALA A 157 6.94 -6.93 2.83
CA ALA A 157 6.30 -5.62 2.70
C ALA A 157 7.22 -4.51 3.23
N ALA A 158 7.87 -4.70 4.38
CA ALA A 158 8.84 -3.74 4.93
C ALA A 158 10.05 -3.51 3.99
N MET A 159 10.54 -4.55 3.32
CA MET A 159 11.62 -4.42 2.34
C MET A 159 11.20 -3.63 1.09
N PHE A 160 9.93 -3.71 0.68
CA PHE A 160 9.44 -3.03 -0.52
C PHE A 160 8.76 -1.68 -0.25
N TRP A 161 8.42 -1.36 1.00
CA TRP A 161 7.59 -0.20 1.36
C TRP A 161 8.13 1.14 0.82
N HIS A 162 9.43 1.42 1.02
CA HIS A 162 10.09 2.65 0.56
C HIS A 162 11.01 2.46 -0.64
N ALA A 163 11.29 1.21 -1.03
CA ALA A 163 12.21 0.88 -2.11
C ALA A 163 11.89 1.54 -3.47
N PRO A 164 10.62 1.66 -3.94
CA PRO A 164 10.31 2.26 -5.24
C PRO A 164 10.81 3.68 -5.36
N VAL A 165 10.61 4.45 -4.28
CA VAL A 165 10.95 5.85 -4.21
C VAL A 165 12.46 6.04 -4.11
N LEU A 166 13.14 5.20 -3.32
CA LEU A 166 14.59 5.22 -3.20
C LEU A 166 15.28 4.96 -4.55
N VAL A 167 14.75 4.04 -5.35
CA VAL A 167 15.26 3.77 -6.70
C VAL A 167 14.94 4.93 -7.66
N ALA A 168 13.72 5.44 -7.64
CA ALA A 168 13.24 6.39 -8.63
C ALA A 168 13.68 7.84 -8.39
N TRP A 169 13.71 8.30 -7.14
CA TRP A 169 14.07 9.67 -6.79
C TRP A 169 15.55 9.84 -6.51
N HIS A 170 16.21 8.78 -6.02
CA HIS A 170 17.59 8.88 -5.56
C HIS A 170 18.57 7.95 -6.26
N GLY A 171 18.11 7.21 -7.27
CA GLY A 171 18.97 6.36 -8.10
C GLY A 171 19.65 5.20 -7.34
N VAL A 172 19.17 4.85 -6.15
CA VAL A 172 19.77 3.79 -5.32
C VAL A 172 19.64 2.44 -6.03
N ARG A 173 20.67 1.59 -5.92
CA ARG A 173 20.65 0.23 -6.48
C ARG A 173 19.54 -0.60 -5.82
N LEU A 174 18.89 -1.49 -6.58
CA LEU A 174 17.74 -2.27 -6.11
C LEU A 174 18.00 -3.04 -4.80
N GLY A 175 19.12 -3.77 -4.69
CA GLY A 175 19.44 -4.48 -3.45
C GLY A 175 19.64 -3.56 -2.25
N GLN A 176 20.25 -2.39 -2.47
CA GLN A 176 20.47 -1.39 -1.43
C GLN A 176 19.16 -0.71 -1.02
N SER A 177 18.23 -0.47 -1.95
CA SER A 177 16.94 0.15 -1.64
C SER A 177 16.06 -0.77 -0.79
N LEU A 178 16.07 -2.08 -1.05
CA LEU A 178 15.38 -3.06 -0.22
C LEU A 178 15.94 -3.09 1.21
N PHE A 179 17.27 -3.09 1.34
CA PHE A 179 17.94 -3.03 2.65
C PHE A 179 17.59 -1.74 3.41
N PHE A 180 17.72 -0.58 2.77
CA PHE A 180 17.38 0.69 3.40
C PHE A 180 15.90 0.79 3.78
N SER A 181 15.00 0.28 2.95
CA SER A 181 13.56 0.22 3.28
C SER A 181 13.29 -0.67 4.49
N GLY A 182 13.88 -1.87 4.53
CA GLY A 182 13.73 -2.79 5.66
C GLY A 182 14.23 -2.18 6.97
N ILE A 183 15.43 -1.59 6.96
CA ILE A 183 15.99 -0.90 8.14
C ILE A 183 15.14 0.32 8.53
N ALA A 184 14.64 1.09 7.57
CA ALA A 184 13.76 2.23 7.83
C ALA A 184 12.46 1.80 8.52
N CYS A 185 11.83 0.73 8.04
CA CYS A 185 10.63 0.17 8.66
C CYS A 185 10.92 -0.41 10.05
N TRP A 186 12.04 -1.12 10.22
CA TRP A 186 12.45 -1.70 11.50
C TRP A 186 12.69 -0.65 12.59
N ARG A 187 13.39 0.44 12.24
CA ARG A 187 13.65 1.58 13.14
C ARG A 187 12.34 2.27 13.55
N ASN A 188 11.31 2.24 12.69
CA ASN A 188 10.04 2.93 12.90
C ASN A 188 8.86 1.97 13.15
N LYS A 189 9.11 0.73 13.58
CA LYS A 189 8.07 -0.32 13.73
C LYS A 189 6.87 0.09 14.59
N TRP A 190 7.10 0.89 15.63
CA TRP A 190 6.04 1.36 16.52
C TRP A 190 5.19 2.45 15.87
N ALA A 191 5.79 3.33 15.07
CA ALA A 191 5.05 4.29 14.26
C ALA A 191 4.21 3.56 13.20
N PHE A 192 4.78 2.54 12.53
CA PHE A 192 4.03 1.68 11.60
C PHE A 192 2.90 0.90 12.27
N LEU A 193 3.09 0.43 13.51
CA LEU A 193 2.05 -0.26 14.27
C LEU A 193 0.88 0.70 14.57
N VAL A 194 1.17 1.89 15.09
CA VAL A 194 0.13 2.91 15.35
C VAL A 194 -0.55 3.35 14.06
N TYR A 195 0.21 3.48 12.96
CA TYR A 195 -0.34 3.77 11.64
C TYR A 195 -1.32 2.68 11.16
N GLY A 196 -0.94 1.41 11.28
CA GLY A 196 -1.83 0.29 10.97
C GLY A 196 -3.09 0.28 11.85
N LEU A 197 -2.94 0.46 13.16
CA LEU A 197 -4.06 0.54 14.10
C LEU A 197 -4.99 1.73 13.79
N THR A 198 -4.44 2.87 13.37
CA THR A 198 -5.22 4.04 12.95
C THR A 198 -6.13 3.70 11.78
N TRP A 199 -5.59 3.00 10.77
CA TRP A 199 -6.38 2.60 9.60
C TRP A 199 -7.38 1.49 9.90
N VAL A 200 -7.01 0.51 10.73
CA VAL A 200 -7.96 -0.51 11.22
C VAL A 200 -9.13 0.18 11.94
N ALA A 201 -8.85 1.11 12.85
CA ALA A 201 -9.88 1.87 13.55
C ALA A 201 -10.76 2.68 12.58
N ALA A 202 -10.16 3.33 11.57
CA ALA A 202 -10.91 4.10 10.57
C ALA A 202 -11.86 3.22 9.74
N PHE A 203 -11.39 2.09 9.21
CA PHE A 203 -12.24 1.18 8.44
C PHE A 203 -13.31 0.50 9.29
N LEU A 204 -12.99 0.13 10.54
CA LEU A 204 -14.00 -0.36 11.47
C LEU A 204 -15.06 0.70 11.75
N ALA A 205 -14.67 1.96 11.98
CA ALA A 205 -15.61 3.05 12.17
C ALA A 205 -16.53 3.24 10.96
N ILE A 206 -16.00 3.18 9.73
CA ILE A 206 -16.79 3.25 8.49
C ILE A 206 -17.81 2.10 8.42
N SER A 207 -17.38 0.87 8.72
CA SER A 207 -18.27 -0.30 8.73
C SER A 207 -19.36 -0.17 9.80
N TYR A 208 -18.99 0.20 11.03
CA TYR A 208 -19.95 0.38 12.12
C TYR A 208 -20.97 1.50 11.83
N CYS A 209 -20.52 2.62 11.25
CA CYS A 209 -21.43 3.67 10.79
C CYS A 209 -22.42 3.16 9.74
N SER A 210 -21.96 2.30 8.83
CA SER A 210 -22.83 1.69 7.81
C SER A 210 -23.87 0.76 8.44
N ASP A 211 -23.46 -0.09 9.39
CA ASP A 211 -24.37 -0.97 10.12
C ASP A 211 -25.39 -0.18 10.94
N LEU A 212 -24.98 0.94 11.54
CA LEU A 212 -25.88 1.85 12.26
C LEU A 212 -26.94 2.45 11.33
N LEU A 213 -26.56 2.90 10.12
CA LEU A 213 -27.52 3.41 9.14
C LEU A 213 -28.57 2.36 8.77
N VAL A 214 -28.17 1.10 8.60
CA VAL A 214 -29.11 -0.01 8.36
C VAL A 214 -30.02 -0.22 9.57
N ALA A 215 -29.47 -0.19 10.79
CA ALA A 215 -30.25 -0.33 12.02
C ALA A 215 -31.27 0.80 12.23
N LEU A 216 -30.98 2.01 11.73
CA LEU A 216 -31.89 3.16 11.71
C LEU A 216 -32.99 3.06 10.63
N GLY A 217 -33.03 1.97 9.85
CA GLY A 217 -34.09 1.68 8.88
C GLY A 217 -33.74 2.00 7.43
N LEU A 218 -32.50 2.39 7.11
CA LEU A 218 -32.10 2.56 5.71
C LEU A 218 -32.00 1.19 5.00
N PRO A 219 -32.47 1.07 3.74
CA PRO A 219 -32.31 -0.16 2.99
C PRO A 219 -30.84 -0.55 2.83
N LYS A 220 -30.51 -1.83 3.09
CA LYS A 220 -29.13 -2.36 2.98
C LYS A 220 -28.48 -2.04 1.63
N GLN A 221 -29.24 -2.14 0.53
CA GLN A 221 -28.76 -1.83 -0.81
C GLN A 221 -28.34 -0.36 -0.95
N MET A 222 -29.09 0.57 -0.36
CA MET A 222 -28.78 2.00 -0.39
C MET A 222 -27.52 2.30 0.41
N VAL A 223 -27.38 1.72 1.61
CA VAL A 223 -26.16 1.85 2.42
C VAL A 223 -24.95 1.29 1.68
N GLY A 224 -25.07 0.13 1.03
CA GLY A 224 -24.01 -0.46 0.23
C GLY A 224 -23.55 0.44 -0.93
N ILE A 225 -24.47 1.11 -1.62
CA ILE A 225 -24.14 2.07 -2.69
C ILE A 225 -23.39 3.28 -2.12
N LEU A 226 -23.81 3.81 -0.98
CA LEU A 226 -23.15 4.94 -0.30
C LEU A 226 -21.76 4.56 0.25
N GLN A 227 -21.56 3.31 0.61
CA GLN A 227 -20.30 2.83 1.16
C GLN A 227 -19.16 2.83 0.13
N ILE A 228 -19.47 2.67 -1.16
CA ILE A 228 -18.48 2.66 -2.25
C ILE A 228 -17.66 3.96 -2.29
N PRO A 229 -18.27 5.16 -2.47
CA PRO A 229 -17.50 6.40 -2.49
C PRO A 229 -16.79 6.68 -1.16
N VAL A 230 -17.38 6.29 -0.02
CA VAL A 230 -16.73 6.44 1.30
C VAL A 230 -15.44 5.62 1.37
N ASN A 231 -15.46 4.36 0.92
CA ASN A 231 -14.27 3.52 0.87
C ASN A 231 -13.22 4.06 -0.11
N ILE A 232 -13.64 4.62 -1.26
CA ILE A 232 -12.71 5.24 -2.21
C ILE A 232 -12.05 6.49 -1.60
N VAL A 233 -12.81 7.34 -0.90
CA VAL A 233 -12.25 8.49 -0.18
C VAL A 233 -11.27 8.03 0.90
N ALA A 234 -11.64 7.05 1.72
CA ALA A 234 -10.76 6.49 2.74
C ALA A 234 -9.47 5.92 2.13
N GLY A 235 -9.57 5.21 1.00
CA GLY A 235 -8.43 4.74 0.22
C GLY A 235 -7.57 5.88 -0.32
N GLY A 236 -8.18 6.95 -0.85
CA GLY A 236 -7.46 8.14 -1.31
C GLY A 236 -6.66 8.82 -0.19
N VAL A 237 -7.24 8.93 1.00
CA VAL A 237 -6.55 9.43 2.20
C VAL A 237 -5.40 8.50 2.60
N LEU A 238 -5.61 7.18 2.57
CA LEU A 238 -4.59 6.17 2.85
C LEU A 238 -3.40 6.32 1.89
N TYR A 239 -3.65 6.36 0.58
CA TYR A 239 -2.60 6.53 -0.42
C TYR A 239 -1.87 7.87 -0.26
N SER A 240 -2.61 8.94 0.08
CA SER A 240 -2.03 10.27 0.33
C SER A 240 -1.11 10.27 1.55
N SER A 241 -1.40 9.46 2.57
CA SER A 241 -0.58 9.36 3.79
C SER A 241 0.77 8.66 3.60
N PHE A 242 1.00 7.98 2.47
CA PHE A 242 2.29 7.35 2.19
C PHE A 242 3.40 8.38 1.97
N TYR A 243 3.07 9.57 1.46
CA TYR A 243 4.02 10.64 1.24
C TYR A 243 4.58 11.26 2.54
N PRO A 244 3.74 11.72 3.50
CA PRO A 244 4.24 12.19 4.79
C PRO A 244 4.96 11.10 5.59
N ALA A 245 4.55 9.82 5.45
CA ALA A 245 5.29 8.70 6.03
C ALA A 245 6.71 8.61 5.46
N TYR A 246 6.86 8.76 4.14
CA TYR A 246 8.17 8.75 3.49
C TYR A 246 9.04 9.95 3.87
N THR A 247 8.51 11.18 3.80
CA THR A 247 9.30 12.39 4.06
C THR A 247 9.77 12.46 5.51
N SER A 248 8.93 12.06 6.47
CA SER A 248 9.32 12.02 7.89
C SER A 248 10.35 10.93 8.20
N VAL A 249 10.23 9.73 7.62
CA VAL A 249 11.17 8.62 7.84
C VAL A 249 12.56 8.93 7.27
N PHE A 250 12.63 9.63 6.13
CA PHE A 250 13.90 10.01 5.51
C PHE A 250 14.34 11.45 5.77
N ASN A 251 13.63 12.16 6.67
CA ASN A 251 13.89 13.56 7.04
C ASN A 251 14.09 14.49 5.83
N ILE A 252 13.21 14.35 4.83
CA ILE A 252 13.26 15.17 3.62
C ILE A 252 12.62 16.51 3.95
N ASN A 253 13.43 17.46 4.39
CA ASN A 253 13.04 18.86 4.43
C ASN A 253 13.01 19.40 2.99
N ASN A 254 11.84 19.91 2.57
CA ASN A 254 11.56 20.39 1.20
C ASN A 254 12.52 21.47 0.66
N ALA A 255 13.46 21.98 1.46
CA ALA A 255 14.51 22.90 1.04
C ALA A 255 15.58 22.28 0.12
N SER A 256 15.83 20.96 0.20
CA SER A 256 16.90 20.31 -0.61
C SER A 256 16.45 19.84 -1.98
N LEU A 257 15.15 19.88 -2.29
CA LEU A 257 14.60 19.45 -3.58
C LEU A 257 14.40 20.62 -4.56
N GLN A 258 14.72 21.86 -4.16
CA GLN A 258 14.68 23.04 -5.03
C GLN A 258 15.96 23.23 -5.87
N PHE A 259 17.05 22.48 -5.61
CA PHE A 259 18.35 22.71 -6.26
C PHE A 259 18.67 21.80 -7.45
N ASP A 260 17.75 20.91 -7.88
CA ASP A 260 18.01 19.97 -8.99
C ASP A 260 17.10 20.20 -10.22
N ASP A 261 16.25 21.23 -10.21
CA ASP A 261 15.69 21.81 -11.43
C ASP A 261 16.70 22.82 -12.00
N GLY A 262 17.95 22.38 -12.16
CA GLY A 262 19.03 23.11 -12.79
C GLY A 262 18.67 23.37 -14.24
N GLU A 263 18.03 24.51 -14.47
CA GLU A 263 18.24 25.35 -15.64
C GLU A 263 19.75 25.41 -15.96
N ARG A 264 20.23 24.44 -16.75
CA ARG A 264 21.28 24.69 -17.73
C ARG A 264 20.61 25.32 -18.93
N THR A 265 20.25 26.59 -18.78
CA THR A 265 20.14 27.52 -19.88
C THR A 265 21.58 27.81 -20.31
N GLU A 266 22.08 27.01 -21.26
CA GLU A 266 23.27 27.41 -22.03
C GLU A 266 22.81 28.47 -23.04
N ALA A 267 23.14 29.72 -22.73
CA ALA A 267 23.33 30.81 -23.69
C ALA A 267 24.83 31.11 -23.71
#